data_AF-A0ABD3N8Z9-F1
#
_entry.id   AF-A0ABD3N8Z9-F1
#
_cell.length_a   1.000
_cell.length_b   1.000
_cell.length_c   1.000
_cell.angle_alpha   90.00
_cell.angle_beta   90.00
_cell.angle_gamma   90.00
#
_symmetry.space_group_name_H-M   'P 1'
#
loop_
_entity.id
_entity.type
_entity.pdbx_description
1 polymer ?
#
loop_
_entity_poly.entity_id
_entity_poly.type
_entity_poly.pdbx_seq_one_letter_code
_entity_poly.pdbx_strand_id
1 'polypeptide(L)'
;MVCAEAKNIDACGNDSGGPLVIRGESHDEDIQVGIVSWGYSCAHKDFPGVYTRVSSYYQWIREHVCSKSLHPPASFDCSSKHMTSEEDLNIEISLNDNDQDAEKIEIEIEFNDRQYLIEL
;
A
#
# COMPACT_ATOMS: atom_id res chain seq x y z
N MET A 1 17.93 5.88 8.30
CA MET A 1 18.63 4.59 8.10
C MET A 1 18.79 3.88 9.44
N VAL A 2 19.04 2.58 9.42
CA VAL A 2 19.41 1.73 10.56
C VAL A 2 20.61 0.88 10.15
N CYS A 3 21.54 0.64 11.06
CA CYS A 3 22.69 -0.23 10.82
C CYS A 3 22.45 -1.57 11.53
N ALA A 4 22.84 -2.67 10.89
CA ALA A 4 22.82 -3.99 11.50
C ALA A 4 24.10 -4.73 11.15
N GLU A 5 24.58 -5.52 12.10
CA GLU A 5 25.79 -6.32 11.98
C GLU A 5 25.52 -7.71 12.54
N ALA A 6 25.99 -8.72 11.81
CA ALA A 6 26.05 -10.09 12.29
C ALA A 6 27.38 -10.71 11.85
N LYS A 7 27.97 -11.54 12.71
CA LYS A 7 29.29 -12.12 12.45
C LYS A 7 29.24 -12.99 11.19
N ASN A 8 30.02 -12.61 10.17
CA ASN A 8 30.09 -13.27 8.86
C ASN A 8 28.76 -13.35 8.09
N ILE A 9 27.79 -12.48 8.40
CA ILE A 9 26.47 -12.45 7.76
C ILE A 9 26.15 -11.01 7.39
N ASP A 10 25.82 -10.77 6.12
CA ASP A 10 25.34 -9.50 5.63
C ASP A 10 24.52 -9.70 4.35
N ALA A 11 23.68 -8.73 4.03
CA ALA A 11 23.01 -8.69 2.75
C ALA A 11 24.03 -8.37 1.64
N CYS A 12 24.01 -9.11 0.54
CA CYS A 12 24.98 -8.98 -0.55
C CYS A 12 24.28 -8.69 -1.90
N GLY A 13 24.99 -8.86 -3.02
CA GLY A 13 24.60 -8.33 -4.34
C GLY A 13 23.21 -8.71 -4.89
N ASN A 14 22.50 -9.66 -4.27
CA ASN A 14 21.18 -10.11 -4.71
C ASN A 14 20.07 -9.91 -3.66
N ASP A 15 20.37 -9.30 -2.52
CA ASP A 15 19.41 -9.09 -1.43
C ASP A 15 18.83 -7.68 -1.41
N SER A 16 19.22 -6.82 -2.36
CA SER A 16 18.75 -5.43 -2.48
C SER A 16 17.23 -5.34 -2.46
N GLY A 17 16.68 -4.54 -1.53
CA GLY A 17 15.24 -4.44 -1.32
C GLY A 17 14.64 -5.51 -0.41
N GLY A 18 15.41 -6.50 0.02
CA GLY A 18 14.99 -7.55 0.96
C GLY A 18 14.73 -7.02 2.39
N PRO A 19 14.04 -7.79 3.24
CA PRO A 19 13.67 -7.36 4.58
C PRO A 19 14.79 -7.61 5.60
N LEU A 20 14.98 -6.65 6.51
CA LEU A 20 15.67 -6.87 7.79
C LEU A 20 14.61 -7.12 8.87
N VAL A 21 14.61 -8.32 9.45
CA VAL A 21 13.56 -8.81 10.36
C VAL A 21 14.13 -9.08 11.76
N ILE A 22 13.44 -8.60 12.79
CA ILE A 22 13.61 -9.08 14.17
C ILE A 22 12.65 -10.25 14.34
N ARG A 23 13.18 -11.43 14.70
CA ARG A 23 12.36 -12.63 14.87
C ARG A 23 11.68 -12.64 16.23
N GLY A 24 10.39 -12.97 16.25
CA GLY A 24 9.63 -13.23 17.47
C GLY A 24 9.73 -14.69 17.93
N GLU A 25 8.89 -15.09 18.89
CA GLU A 25 8.75 -16.50 19.28
C GLU A 25 7.98 -17.31 18.23
N SER A 26 7.15 -16.62 17.43
CA SER A 26 6.40 -17.18 16.30
C SER A 26 6.51 -16.30 15.05
N HIS A 27 6.12 -16.83 13.89
CA HIS A 27 6.11 -16.08 12.63
C HIS A 27 5.21 -14.85 12.66
N ASP A 28 4.12 -14.87 13.45
CA ASP A 28 3.21 -13.74 13.59
C ASP A 28 3.80 -12.59 14.42
N GLU A 29 4.88 -12.86 15.15
CA GLU A 29 5.62 -11.88 15.96
C GLU A 29 6.86 -11.33 15.26
N ASP A 30 7.16 -11.78 14.04
CA ASP A 30 8.28 -11.26 13.25
C ASP A 30 8.03 -9.80 12.84
N ILE A 31 9.00 -8.92 13.12
CA ILE A 31 8.90 -7.49 12.82
C ILE A 31 9.93 -7.10 11.77
N GLN A 32 9.46 -6.64 10.60
CA GLN A 32 10.32 -6.01 9.62
C GLN A 32 10.72 -4.60 10.09
N VAL A 33 12.00 -4.40 10.39
CA VAL A 33 12.55 -3.13 10.88
C VAL A 33 13.33 -2.37 9.82
N GLY A 34 13.77 -3.05 8.76
CA GLY A 34 14.55 -2.44 7.70
C GLY A 34 14.34 -3.03 6.31
N ILE A 35 14.91 -2.33 5.33
CA ILE A 35 15.01 -2.77 3.93
C ILE A 35 16.49 -2.69 3.54
N VAL A 36 17.02 -3.77 2.96
CA VAL A 36 18.40 -3.83 2.47
C VAL A 36 18.66 -2.66 1.51
N SER A 37 19.71 -1.88 1.79
CA SER A 37 20.10 -0.75 0.96
C SER A 37 21.51 -0.93 0.39
N TRP A 38 22.55 -0.80 1.22
CA TRP A 38 23.93 -0.90 0.76
C TRP A 38 24.86 -1.24 1.94
N GLY A 39 26.09 -1.60 1.61
CA GLY A 39 27.15 -1.88 2.58
C GLY A 39 28.53 -1.72 1.93
N TYR A 40 29.58 -1.73 2.74
CA TYR A 40 30.96 -1.73 2.24
C TYR A 40 31.47 -3.17 2.15
N SER A 41 31.60 -3.70 0.92
CA SER A 41 31.81 -5.15 0.69
C SER A 41 30.69 -5.99 1.33
N CYS A 42 30.71 -7.32 1.10
CA CYS A 42 29.76 -8.20 1.77
C CYS A 42 30.34 -8.66 3.11
N ALA A 43 29.65 -8.33 4.21
CA ALA A 43 30.01 -8.73 5.58
C ALA A 43 31.41 -8.27 6.03
N HIS A 44 31.75 -7.00 5.78
CA HIS A 44 33.02 -6.45 6.22
C HIS A 44 33.08 -6.31 7.75
N LYS A 45 34.13 -6.86 8.36
CA LYS A 45 34.30 -6.93 9.83
C LYS A 45 34.26 -5.59 10.58
N ASP A 46 34.56 -4.49 9.91
CA ASP A 46 34.63 -3.15 10.51
C ASP A 46 33.47 -2.23 10.07
N PHE A 47 32.61 -2.66 9.14
CA PHE A 47 31.53 -1.83 8.61
C PHE A 47 30.20 -2.61 8.59
N PRO A 48 29.18 -2.16 9.34
CA PRO A 48 27.87 -2.81 9.33
C PRO A 48 27.15 -2.59 8.00
N GLY A 49 26.19 -3.47 7.70
CA GLY A 49 25.24 -3.24 6.62
C GLY A 49 24.33 -2.05 6.93
N VAL A 50 23.95 -1.29 5.90
CA VAL A 50 23.09 -0.12 6.02
C VAL A 50 21.73 -0.41 5.39
N TYR A 51 20.69 -0.20 6.20
CA TYR A 51 19.31 -0.53 5.87
C TYR A 51 18.43 0.72 5.97
N THR A 52 17.43 0.82 5.10
CA THR A 52 16.38 1.84 5.23
C THR A 52 15.59 1.56 6.51
N ARG A 53 15.34 2.57 7.33
CA ARG A 53 14.60 2.42 8.59
C ARG A 53 13.11 2.47 8.30
N VAL A 54 12.41 1.34 8.34
CA VAL A 54 10.97 1.24 8.00
C VAL A 54 10.12 2.15 8.89
N SER A 55 10.44 2.23 10.19
CA SER A 55 9.69 3.07 11.14
C SER A 55 9.69 4.56 10.77
N SER A 56 10.70 5.05 10.05
CA SER A 56 10.76 6.44 9.59
C SER A 56 9.73 6.76 8.50
N TYR A 57 9.19 5.73 7.83
CA TYR A 57 8.19 5.85 6.78
C TYR A 57 6.80 5.40 7.23
N TYR A 58 6.60 5.09 8.51
CA TYR A 58 5.35 4.55 9.02
C TYR A 58 4.13 5.40 8.65
N GLN A 59 4.20 6.73 8.80
CA GLN A 59 3.09 7.62 8.44
C GLN A 59 2.75 7.52 6.95
N TRP A 60 3.76 7.56 6.07
CA TRP A 60 3.58 7.44 4.63
C TRP A 60 2.96 6.08 4.26
N ILE A 61 3.47 4.98 4.84
CA ILE A 61 2.92 3.62 4.63
C ILE A 61 1.46 3.58 5.04
N ARG A 62 1.15 4.05 6.26
CA ARG A 62 -0.21 4.07 6.80
C ARG A 62 -1.16 4.84 5.89
N GLU A 63 -0.79 6.05 5.48
CA GLU A 63 -1.61 6.88 4.59
C GLU A 63 -1.87 6.21 3.24
N HIS A 64 -0.85 5.58 2.64
CA HIS A 64 -0.99 4.89 1.36
C HIS A 64 -1.86 3.63 1.46
N VAL A 65 -1.72 2.85 2.54
CA VAL A 65 -2.54 1.67 2.78
C VAL A 65 -4.00 2.07 3.04
N CYS A 66 -4.25 3.08 3.88
CA CYS A 66 -5.61 3.56 4.12
C CYS A 66 -6.26 4.14 2.86
N SER A 67 -5.49 4.76 1.95
CA SER A 67 -6.01 5.33 0.70
C SER A 67 -6.26 4.31 -0.40
N LYS A 68 -5.49 3.21 -0.44
CA LYS A 68 -5.46 2.29 -1.61
C LYS A 68 -5.92 0.87 -1.33
N SER A 69 -6.03 0.47 -0.07
CA SER A 69 -6.50 -0.86 0.29
C SER A 69 -8.02 -0.88 0.44
N LEU A 70 -8.69 -1.86 -0.16
CA LEU A 70 -10.11 -2.14 0.09
C LEU A 70 -10.36 -2.65 1.52
N HIS A 71 -9.35 -3.29 2.12
CA HIS A 71 -9.41 -3.87 3.46
C HIS A 71 -8.13 -3.50 4.22
N PRO A 72 -7.98 -2.25 4.68
CA PRO A 72 -6.82 -1.85 5.45
C PRO A 72 -6.79 -2.59 6.80
N PRO A 73 -5.61 -2.90 7.34
CA PRO A 73 -5.49 -3.50 8.68
C PRO A 73 -6.11 -2.60 9.75
N ALA A 74 -6.85 -3.17 10.70
CA ALA A 74 -7.45 -2.41 11.80
C ALA A 74 -6.42 -1.63 12.63
N SER A 75 -5.19 -2.14 12.75
CA SER A 75 -4.08 -1.49 13.46
C SER A 75 -3.62 -0.17 12.84
N PHE A 76 -4.01 0.12 11.60
CA PHE A 76 -3.64 1.36 10.92
C PHE A 76 -4.57 2.52 11.28
N ASP A 77 -5.67 2.26 12.00
CA ASP A 77 -6.64 3.27 12.44
C ASP A 77 -6.98 4.26 11.32
N CYS A 78 -7.47 3.74 10.21
CA CYS A 78 -7.82 4.56 9.05
C CYS A 78 -9.05 5.47 9.29
N SER A 79 -9.64 5.42 10.49
CA SER A 79 -10.82 6.19 10.90
C SER A 79 -10.59 7.71 10.88
N SER A 80 -9.34 8.18 10.91
CA SER A 80 -9.02 9.61 10.85
C SER A 80 -9.01 10.20 9.44
N LYS A 81 -9.35 9.42 8.41
CA LYS A 81 -9.51 9.91 7.03
C LYS A 81 -10.77 9.31 6.41
N HIS A 82 -11.93 9.84 6.79
CA HIS A 82 -12.81 10.34 5.73
C HIS A 82 -12.01 11.41 4.97
N MET A 83 -11.10 10.97 4.08
CA MET A 83 -10.70 11.78 2.94
C MET A 83 -11.83 11.57 1.94
N THR A 84 -12.98 12.15 2.26
CA THR A 84 -14.02 12.44 1.29
C THR A 84 -13.44 13.47 0.34
N SER A 85 -12.85 13.01 -0.74
CA SER A 85 -13.38 13.43 -2.03
C SER A 85 -14.35 12.29 -2.40
N GLU A 86 -15.64 12.23 -2.02
CA GLU A 86 -16.78 13.13 -2.29
C GLU A 86 -16.58 14.25 -3.35
N GLU A 87 -15.61 14.09 -4.22
CA GLU A 87 -15.49 14.72 -5.54
C GLU A 87 -14.91 13.53 -6.33
N ASP A 88 -15.70 12.69 -6.98
CA ASP A 88 -16.16 13.02 -8.32
C ASP A 88 -17.15 11.96 -8.88
N LEU A 89 -17.73 11.08 -8.05
CA LEU A 89 -18.45 9.90 -8.57
C LEU A 89 -19.94 9.91 -8.19
N ASN A 90 -20.74 10.55 -9.04
CA ASN A 90 -22.20 10.49 -9.01
C ASN A 90 -22.69 9.39 -9.96
N ILE A 91 -23.47 8.45 -9.45
CA ILE A 91 -24.13 7.40 -10.25
C ILE A 91 -25.64 7.56 -10.08
N GLU A 92 -26.33 7.98 -11.14
CA GLU A 92 -27.79 7.91 -11.21
C GLU A 92 -28.18 6.81 -12.21
N ILE A 93 -29.02 5.88 -11.75
CA ILE A 93 -29.57 4.81 -12.58
C ILE A 93 -31.00 5.21 -12.91
N SER A 94 -31.28 5.45 -14.18
CA SER A 94 -32.65 5.67 -14.65
C SER A 94 -33.12 4.46 -15.46
N LEU A 95 -34.32 3.96 -15.13
CA LEU A 95 -35.01 2.95 -15.92
C LEU A 95 -36.01 3.70 -16.80
N ASN A 96 -35.89 3.53 -18.12
CA ASN A 96 -36.81 4.16 -19.05
C ASN A 96 -38.04 3.25 -19.20
N ASP A 97 -39.00 3.35 -18.29
CA ASP A 97 -40.22 2.52 -18.26
C ASP A 97 -41.23 2.82 -19.39
N ASN A 98 -40.85 3.61 -20.39
CA ASN A 98 -41.75 4.11 -21.44
C ASN A 98 -41.77 3.29 -22.73
N ASP A 99 -41.14 2.12 -22.77
CA ASP A 99 -41.26 1.21 -23.90
C ASP A 99 -41.81 -0.14 -23.44
N GLN A 100 -42.83 -0.66 -24.14
CA GLN A 100 -43.50 -1.92 -23.79
C GLN A 100 -42.63 -3.18 -24.03
N ASP A 101 -41.36 -3.00 -24.37
CA ASP A 101 -40.33 -4.04 -24.50
C ASP A 101 -39.01 -3.53 -23.87
N ALA A 102 -39.01 -3.34 -22.54
CA ALA A 102 -37.85 -2.83 -21.79
C ALA A 102 -36.65 -3.82 -21.82
N GLU A 103 -35.73 -3.62 -22.77
CA GLU A 103 -34.43 -4.29 -22.81
C GLU A 103 -33.30 -3.28 -23.13
N LYS A 104 -33.31 -2.13 -22.46
CA LYS A 104 -32.20 -1.19 -22.53
C LYS A 104 -31.97 -0.52 -21.18
N ILE A 105 -30.81 -0.76 -20.59
CA ILE A 105 -30.39 -0.08 -19.36
C ILE A 105 -29.40 1.00 -19.74
N GLU A 106 -29.72 2.26 -19.46
CA GLU A 106 -28.82 3.38 -19.64
C GLU A 106 -28.24 3.77 -18.28
N ILE A 107 -26.92 3.67 -18.16
CA ILE A 107 -26.18 4.09 -16.96
C ILE A 107 -25.49 5.40 -17.30
N GLU A 108 -25.84 6.45 -16.57
CA GLU A 108 -25.14 7.73 -16.62
C GLU A 108 -24.15 7.81 -15.46
N ILE A 109 -22.86 7.86 -15.80
CA ILE A 109 -21.78 7.97 -14.82
C ILE A 109 -21.11 9.32 -15.01
N GLU A 110 -21.02 10.10 -13.95
CA GLU A 110 -20.23 11.32 -13.93
C GLU A 110 -18.92 11.07 -13.17
N PHE A 111 -17.79 11.34 -13.80
CA PHE A 111 -16.46 11.25 -13.20
C PHE A 111 -15.53 12.37 -13.67
N ASN A 112 -15.08 13.23 -12.75
CA ASN A 112 -14.21 14.39 -12.99
C ASN A 112 -14.78 15.30 -14.09
N ASP A 113 -16.03 15.75 -13.94
CA ASP A 113 -16.79 16.56 -14.92
C ASP A 113 -16.89 15.94 -16.32
N ARG A 114 -16.72 14.61 -16.42
CA ARG A 114 -16.95 13.86 -17.66
C ARG A 114 -18.13 12.92 -17.48
N GLN A 115 -19.10 13.04 -18.39
CA GLN A 115 -20.22 12.13 -18.48
C GLN A 115 -19.89 10.94 -19.38
N TYR A 116 -20.23 9.76 -18.89
CA TYR A 116 -20.15 8.50 -19.60
C TYR A 116 -21.54 7.89 -19.63
N LEU A 117 -21.97 7.50 -20.83
CA LEU A 117 -23.25 6.83 -21.06
C LEU A 117 -22.96 5.40 -21.50
N ILE A 118 -23.40 4.44 -20.70
CA ILE A 118 -23.26 3.01 -20.99
C ILE A 118 -24.65 2.46 -21.28
N GLU A 119 -24.83 1.92 -22.49
CA GLU A 119 -26.03 1.19 -22.88
C GLU A 119 -25.75 -0.32 -22.71
N LEU A 120 -26.56 -0.99 -21.89
CA LEU A 120 -26.53 -2.45 -21.70
C LEU A 120 -27.75 -3.11 -22.34
#